data_AF-A0A1G0LMI8-F1
#
_entry.id   AF-A0A1G0LMI8-F1
#
_cell.length_a   1.000
_cell.length_b   1.000
_cell.length_c   1.000
_cell.angle_alpha   90.00
_cell.angle_beta   90.00
_cell.angle_gamma   90.00
#
_symmetry.space_group_name_H-M   'P 1'
#
loop_
_entity.id
_entity.type
_entity.pdbx_description
1 polymer ?
#
loop_
_entity_poly.entity_id
_entity_poly.type
_entity_poly.pdbx_seq_one_letter_code
_entity_poly.pdbx_strand_id
1 'polypeptide(L)'
;MDDNYAWQKALEAADQIFSQLDPVQKVDLEKLFKRIMRLKEELLIAPLAAGSDVICTACNGACCLHGKYHLTMIDLLALHFSDCEIVTPEFGFQTYCPYSSSAGCNMPPQFRPLTCVIFNCELIEGLLTDSCRELDRLTEKQLRKTIAEVENLVGSPLGRPALLFTN
;
A
#
# COMPACT_ATOMS: atom_id res chain seq x y z
N MET A 1 -14.79 0.17 -17.78
CA MET A 1 -15.08 -0.62 -16.57
C MET A 1 -15.28 0.39 -15.46
N ASP A 2 -16.37 0.27 -14.69
CA ASP A 2 -16.60 1.13 -13.52
C ASP A 2 -15.55 0.78 -12.44
N ASP A 3 -14.90 1.80 -11.84
CA ASP A 3 -13.88 1.60 -10.81
C ASP A 3 -14.49 0.86 -9.59
N ASN A 4 -15.77 1.07 -9.28
CA ASN A 4 -16.46 0.32 -8.21
C ASN A 4 -16.60 -1.16 -8.56
N TYR A 5 -16.92 -1.48 -9.81
CA TYR A 5 -17.00 -2.87 -10.27
C TYR A 5 -15.62 -3.54 -10.26
N ALA A 6 -14.58 -2.84 -10.72
CA ALA A 6 -13.20 -3.34 -10.68
C ALA A 6 -12.74 -3.58 -9.24
N TRP A 7 -13.12 -2.70 -8.31
CA TRP A 7 -12.85 -2.86 -6.89
C TRP A 7 -13.49 -4.12 -6.31
N GLN A 8 -14.77 -4.36 -6.56
CA GLN A 8 -15.45 -5.58 -6.11
C GLN A 8 -14.77 -6.84 -6.65
N LYS A 9 -14.36 -6.83 -7.93
CA LYS A 9 -13.63 -7.96 -8.52
C LYS A 9 -12.27 -8.19 -7.87
N ALA A 10 -11.58 -7.13 -7.46
CA ALA A 10 -10.33 -7.25 -6.73
C ALA A 10 -10.52 -7.89 -5.35
N LEU A 11 -11.59 -7.53 -4.63
CA LEU A 11 -11.93 -8.13 -3.34
C LEU A 11 -12.27 -9.63 -3.49
N GLU A 12 -13.13 -9.97 -4.46
CA GLU A 12 -13.45 -11.38 -4.77
C GLU A 12 -12.20 -12.20 -5.11
N ALA A 13 -11.26 -11.61 -5.86
CA ALA A 13 -9.99 -12.27 -6.20
C ALA A 13 -9.09 -12.45 -4.96
N ALA A 14 -9.02 -11.47 -4.07
CA ALA A 14 -8.27 -11.57 -2.82
C ALA A 14 -8.83 -12.68 -1.92
N ASP A 15 -10.16 -12.73 -1.77
CA ASP A 15 -10.87 -13.80 -1.06
C ASP A 15 -10.58 -15.16 -1.66
N GLN A 16 -10.64 -15.27 -2.99
CA GLN A 16 -10.35 -16.52 -3.69
C GLN A 16 -8.91 -16.98 -3.44
N ILE A 17 -7.92 -16.09 -3.58
CA ILE A 17 -6.52 -16.40 -3.29
C ILE A 17 -6.38 -16.86 -1.84
N PHE A 18 -6.93 -16.11 -0.89
CA PHE A 18 -6.84 -16.44 0.54
C PHE A 18 -7.48 -17.80 0.88
N SER A 19 -8.60 -18.14 0.25
CA SER A 19 -9.30 -19.41 0.45
C SER A 19 -8.52 -20.63 -0.04
N GLN A 20 -7.66 -20.44 -1.06
CA GLN A 20 -6.87 -21.50 -1.68
C GLN A 20 -5.54 -21.76 -0.96
N LEU A 21 -5.09 -20.85 -0.10
CA LEU A 21 -3.89 -21.03 0.70
C LEU A 21 -4.04 -22.18 1.69
N ASP A 22 -3.05 -23.06 1.74
CA ASP A 22 -3.00 -24.09 2.76
C ASP A 22 -2.66 -23.50 4.16
N PRO A 23 -2.91 -24.23 5.26
CA PRO A 23 -2.66 -23.71 6.61
C PRO A 23 -1.19 -23.33 6.88
N VAL A 24 -0.23 -23.99 6.25
CA VAL A 24 1.20 -23.70 6.42
C VAL A 24 1.55 -22.39 5.70
N GLN A 25 1.08 -22.23 4.46
CA GLN A 25 1.21 -20.98 3.71
C GLN A 25 0.60 -19.81 4.48
N LYS A 26 -0.58 -19.98 5.09
CA LYS A 26 -1.22 -18.92 5.88
C LYS A 26 -0.35 -18.46 7.05
N VAL A 27 0.24 -19.37 7.81
CA VAL A 27 1.11 -19.04 8.94
C VAL A 27 2.36 -18.28 8.49
N ASP A 28 2.97 -18.68 7.38
CA ASP A 28 4.18 -18.01 6.90
C ASP A 28 3.87 -16.66 6.22
N LEU A 29 2.77 -16.57 5.49
CA LEU A 29 2.28 -15.31 4.93
C LEU A 29 1.92 -14.31 6.03
N GLU A 30 1.28 -14.73 7.11
CA GLU A 30 0.95 -13.85 8.23
C GLU A 30 2.20 -13.17 8.80
N LYS A 31 3.32 -13.92 8.96
CA LYS A 31 4.60 -13.37 9.41
C LYS A 31 5.18 -12.37 8.41
N LEU A 32 5.13 -12.70 7.12
CA LEU A 32 5.62 -11.82 6.05
C LEU A 32 4.79 -10.53 5.98
N PHE A 33 3.47 -10.61 6.07
CA PHE A 33 2.58 -9.44 6.08
C PHE A 33 2.80 -8.56 7.31
N LYS A 34 2.96 -9.15 8.51
CA LYS A 34 3.36 -8.39 9.70
C LYS A 34 4.67 -7.63 9.50
N ARG A 35 5.64 -8.26 8.82
CA ARG A 35 6.90 -7.60 8.48
C ARG A 35 6.71 -6.49 7.45
N ILE A 36 5.94 -6.71 6.39
CA ILE A 36 5.60 -5.68 5.38
C ILE A 36 4.97 -4.47 6.04
N MET A 37 3.94 -4.70 6.87
CA MET A 37 3.22 -3.66 7.61
C MET A 37 4.16 -2.82 8.46
N ARG A 38 5.03 -3.47 9.25
CA ARG A 38 6.04 -2.79 10.06
C ARG A 38 7.01 -1.97 9.21
N LEU A 39 7.53 -2.53 8.12
CA LEU A 39 8.48 -1.81 7.24
C LEU A 39 7.84 -0.58 6.57
N LYS A 40 6.54 -0.65 6.24
CA LYS A 40 5.77 0.49 5.73
C LYS A 40 5.59 1.58 6.78
N GLU A 41 5.33 1.20 8.03
CA GLU A 41 5.28 2.15 9.14
C GLU A 41 6.64 2.84 9.31
N GLU A 42 7.73 2.06 9.33
CA GLU A 42 9.10 2.57 9.46
C GLU A 42 9.44 3.59 8.37
N LEU A 43 9.09 3.31 7.10
CA LEU A 43 9.28 4.23 5.97
C LEU A 43 8.49 5.53 6.08
N LEU A 44 7.39 5.55 6.83
CA LEU A 44 6.55 6.73 6.97
C LEU A 44 6.94 7.61 8.14
N ILE A 45 7.82 7.16 9.05
CA ILE A 45 8.20 7.94 10.24
C ILE A 45 8.80 9.30 9.85
N ALA A 46 9.83 9.30 9.00
CA ALA A 46 10.52 10.54 8.63
C ALA A 46 9.67 11.44 7.72
N PRO A 47 8.98 10.93 6.67
CA PRO A 47 8.06 11.73 5.88
C PRO A 47 6.91 12.34 6.70
N LEU A 48 6.33 11.61 7.65
CA LEU A 48 5.27 12.16 8.51
C LEU A 48 5.81 13.23 9.45
N ALA A 49 7.00 13.03 10.03
CA ALA A 49 7.66 14.08 10.83
C ALA A 49 7.99 15.33 10.00
N ALA A 50 8.21 15.18 8.70
CA ALA A 50 8.39 16.27 7.73
C ALA A 50 7.06 16.88 7.23
N GLY A 51 5.90 16.43 7.71
CA GLY A 51 4.59 16.98 7.37
C GLY A 51 4.00 16.47 6.05
N SER A 52 4.39 15.27 5.61
CA SER A 52 3.89 14.67 4.36
C SER A 52 2.36 14.52 4.32
N ASP A 53 1.69 14.35 5.45
CA ASP A 53 0.23 14.30 5.56
C ASP A 53 -0.43 15.62 5.14
N VAL A 54 0.09 16.76 5.61
CA VAL A 54 -0.39 18.09 5.24
C VAL A 54 -0.02 18.42 3.79
N ILE A 55 1.23 18.16 3.41
CA ILE A 55 1.75 18.45 2.06
C ILE A 55 0.97 17.69 0.98
N CYS A 56 0.75 16.39 1.17
CA CYS A 56 0.01 15.57 0.22
C CYS A 56 -1.47 15.98 0.12
N THR A 57 -2.08 16.40 1.22
CA THR A 57 -3.45 16.92 1.24
C THR A 57 -3.56 18.22 0.46
N ALA A 58 -2.59 19.12 0.61
CA ALA A 58 -2.59 20.42 -0.06
C ALA A 58 -2.56 20.30 -1.60
N CYS A 59 -1.89 19.26 -2.13
CA CYS A 59 -1.88 18.98 -3.57
C CYS A 59 -2.89 17.89 -3.99
N ASN A 60 -3.67 17.36 -3.05
CA ASN A 60 -4.59 16.24 -3.24
C ASN A 60 -3.96 15.03 -3.97
N GLY A 61 -2.69 14.74 -3.71
CA GLY A 61 -1.96 13.67 -4.41
C GLY A 61 -1.69 13.95 -5.90
N ALA A 62 -1.75 15.20 -6.36
CA ALA A 62 -1.41 15.53 -7.75
C ALA A 62 0.02 15.10 -8.14
N CYS A 63 0.94 14.96 -7.19
CA CYS A 63 2.28 14.42 -7.44
C CYS A 63 2.28 12.92 -7.77
N CYS A 64 1.28 12.15 -7.33
CA CYS A 64 1.19 10.72 -7.60
C CYS A 64 0.30 10.39 -8.82
N LEU A 65 -0.65 11.26 -9.19
CA LEU A 65 -1.56 11.22 -10.36
C LEU A 65 -2.48 10.00 -10.50
N HIS A 66 -2.06 8.83 -10.03
CA HIS A 66 -2.65 7.52 -10.27
C HIS A 66 -2.89 6.77 -8.95
N GLY A 67 -3.22 7.49 -7.87
CA GLY A 67 -3.37 6.93 -6.53
C GLY A 67 -4.36 5.77 -6.46
N LYS A 68 -5.38 5.77 -7.33
CA LYS A 68 -6.34 4.66 -7.45
C LYS A 68 -5.72 3.32 -7.87
N TYR A 69 -4.58 3.34 -8.54
CA TYR A 69 -3.86 2.13 -8.99
C TYR A 69 -2.70 1.74 -8.08
N HIS A 70 -2.45 2.48 -7.00
CA HIS A 70 -1.31 2.20 -6.12
C HIS A 70 -1.56 0.97 -5.24
N LEU A 71 -2.81 0.77 -4.80
CA LEU A 71 -3.18 -0.38 -4.00
C LEU A 71 -3.08 -1.66 -4.85
N THR A 72 -2.36 -2.65 -4.33
CA THR A 72 -2.03 -3.92 -5.01
C THR A 72 -2.76 -5.09 -4.36
N MET A 73 -2.68 -6.28 -4.98
CA MET A 73 -3.21 -7.49 -4.37
C MET A 73 -2.48 -7.89 -3.08
N ILE A 74 -1.20 -7.53 -2.95
CA ILE A 74 -0.45 -7.69 -1.68
C ILE A 74 -1.10 -6.89 -0.56
N ASP A 75 -1.54 -5.67 -0.84
CA ASP A 75 -2.16 -4.81 0.16
C ASP A 75 -3.53 -5.34 0.60
N LEU A 76 -4.33 -5.86 -0.34
CA LEU A 76 -5.61 -6.51 -0.04
C LEU A 76 -5.42 -7.78 0.80
N LEU A 77 -4.47 -8.63 0.45
CA LEU A 77 -4.19 -9.83 1.23
C LEU A 77 -3.69 -9.47 2.64
N ALA A 78 -2.84 -8.46 2.78
CA ALA A 78 -2.41 -7.99 4.10
C ALA A 78 -3.60 -7.57 4.99
N LEU A 79 -4.61 -6.91 4.42
CA LEU A 79 -5.85 -6.56 5.13
C LEU A 79 -6.64 -7.81 5.55
N HIS A 80 -6.77 -8.81 4.68
CA HIS A 80 -7.39 -10.10 5.03
C HIS A 80 -6.71 -10.79 6.22
N PHE A 81 -5.38 -10.73 6.31
CA PHE A 81 -4.62 -11.31 7.43
C PHE A 81 -4.68 -10.49 8.73
N SER A 82 -5.25 -9.28 8.70
CA SER A 82 -5.18 -8.33 9.83
C SER A 82 -6.50 -8.15 10.57
N ASP A 83 -7.57 -8.86 10.18
CA ASP A 83 -8.95 -8.69 10.70
C ASP A 83 -9.41 -7.21 10.75
N CYS A 84 -8.81 -6.35 9.93
CA CYS A 84 -9.10 -4.92 9.87
C CYS A 84 -10.16 -4.65 8.80
N GLU A 85 -10.95 -3.60 9.01
CA GLU A 85 -11.90 -3.16 7.99
C GLU A 85 -11.14 -2.69 6.74
N ILE A 86 -11.56 -3.20 5.59
CA ILE A 86 -10.99 -2.83 4.29
C ILE A 86 -11.36 -1.38 4.01
N VAL A 87 -10.35 -0.55 3.74
CA VAL A 87 -10.58 0.85 3.36
C VAL A 87 -11.35 0.90 2.05
N THR A 88 -12.55 1.49 2.09
CA THR A 88 -13.40 1.63 0.91
C THR A 88 -12.99 2.87 0.11
N PRO A 89 -12.55 2.75 -1.15
CA PRO A 89 -12.18 3.88 -2.00
C PRO A 89 -13.40 4.72 -2.41
N GLU A 90 -13.25 6.03 -2.43
CA GLU A 90 -14.25 6.99 -2.92
C GLU A 90 -13.89 7.50 -4.33
N PHE A 91 -14.13 6.69 -5.37
CA PHE A 91 -13.74 7.01 -6.75
C PHE A 91 -14.42 8.25 -7.36
N GLY A 92 -15.56 8.68 -6.81
CA GLY A 92 -16.35 9.80 -7.33
C GLY A 92 -16.02 11.18 -6.74
N PHE A 93 -15.24 11.25 -5.67
CA PHE A 93 -15.07 12.48 -4.89
C PHE A 93 -13.70 13.14 -5.07
N GLN A 94 -12.63 12.36 -5.23
CA GLN A 94 -11.26 12.87 -5.34
C GLN A 94 -10.66 12.59 -6.71
N THR A 95 -10.12 13.62 -7.35
CA THR A 95 -9.59 13.54 -8.73
C THR A 95 -8.39 12.61 -8.87
N TYR A 96 -7.54 12.49 -7.84
CA TYR A 96 -6.24 11.79 -7.96
C TYR A 96 -6.06 10.60 -7.01
N CYS A 97 -6.65 10.64 -5.81
CA CYS A 97 -6.52 9.57 -4.82
C CYS A 97 -7.87 9.27 -4.17
N PRO A 98 -8.48 8.09 -4.41
CA PRO A 98 -9.77 7.73 -3.81
C PRO A 98 -9.66 7.36 -2.32
N TYR A 99 -8.44 7.37 -1.77
CA TYR A 99 -8.14 7.06 -0.38
C TYR A 99 -7.83 8.31 0.46
N SER A 100 -7.87 9.52 -0.13
CA SER A 100 -7.68 10.77 0.60
C SER A 100 -9.00 11.42 0.99
N SER A 101 -8.97 12.15 2.09
CA SER A 101 -9.99 13.10 2.53
C SER A 101 -9.35 14.45 2.81
N SER A 102 -10.16 15.43 3.24
CA SER A 102 -9.66 16.72 3.71
C SER A 102 -8.77 16.62 4.97
N ALA A 103 -8.80 15.49 5.68
CA ALA A 103 -7.98 15.22 6.85
C ALA A 103 -6.68 14.43 6.52
N GLY A 104 -6.41 14.19 5.23
CA GLY A 104 -5.27 13.38 4.79
C GLY A 104 -5.67 12.00 4.29
N CYS A 105 -4.71 11.07 4.29
CA CYS A 105 -4.96 9.71 3.82
C CYS A 105 -5.79 8.92 4.82
N ASN A 106 -6.90 8.33 4.38
CA ASN A 106 -7.77 7.48 5.18
C ASN A 106 -7.14 6.10 5.48
N MET A 107 -6.02 5.77 4.85
CA MET A 107 -5.29 4.53 5.12
C MET A 107 -4.27 4.73 6.25
N PRO A 108 -4.32 3.90 7.31
CA PRO A 108 -3.28 3.82 8.31
C PRO A 108 -1.91 3.50 7.68
N PRO A 109 -0.79 4.00 8.25
CA PRO A 109 0.55 3.84 7.70
C PRO A 109 0.90 2.42 7.21
N GLN A 110 0.61 1.41 8.01
CA GLN A 110 0.90 0.00 7.72
C GLN A 110 0.14 -0.56 6.51
N PHE A 111 -1.01 0.01 6.17
CA PHE A 111 -1.85 -0.44 5.07
C PHE A 111 -1.65 0.39 3.80
N ARG A 112 -0.89 1.50 3.87
CA ARG A 112 -0.63 2.31 2.69
C ARG A 112 0.10 1.48 1.61
N PRO A 113 -0.22 1.67 0.33
CA PRO A 113 0.44 0.92 -0.73
C PRO A 113 1.94 1.18 -0.76
N LEU A 114 2.72 0.23 -1.30
CA LEU A 114 4.18 0.36 -1.44
C LEU A 114 4.58 1.72 -2.05
N THR A 115 3.99 2.07 -3.19
CA THR A 115 4.29 3.33 -3.88
C THR A 115 4.05 4.55 -3.00
N CYS A 116 3.04 4.52 -2.12
CA CYS A 116 2.71 5.63 -1.24
C CYS A 116 3.68 5.79 -0.06
N VAL A 117 4.51 4.80 0.25
CA VAL A 117 5.47 4.85 1.36
C VAL A 117 6.92 5.00 0.90
N ILE A 118 7.22 4.71 -0.37
CA ILE A 118 8.57 4.87 -0.94
C ILE A 118 8.73 6.14 -1.77
N PHE A 119 7.61 6.75 -2.18
CA PHE A 119 7.62 7.96 -2.99
C PHE A 119 7.43 9.18 -2.10
N ASN A 120 8.43 10.06 -2.11
CA ASN A 120 8.34 11.41 -1.59
C ASN A 120 8.43 12.39 -2.77
N CYS A 121 7.65 13.47 -2.74
CA CYS A 121 7.82 14.56 -3.69
C CYS A 121 9.07 15.39 -3.34
N GLU A 122 9.55 16.22 -4.28
CA GLU A 122 10.74 17.06 -4.09
C GLU A 122 10.67 17.91 -2.81
N LEU A 123 9.48 18.39 -2.44
CA LEU A 123 9.28 19.16 -1.22
C LEU A 123 9.55 18.32 0.03
N ILE A 124 9.03 17.09 0.10
CA ILE A 124 9.25 16.20 1.24
C ILE A 124 10.72 15.76 1.27
N GLU A 125 11.28 15.39 0.12
CA GLU A 125 12.71 15.01 0.01
C GLU A 125 13.65 16.12 0.51
N GLY A 126 13.35 17.38 0.18
CA GLY A 126 14.11 18.53 0.67
C GLY A 126 14.06 18.75 2.18
N LEU A 127 13.09 18.15 2.88
CA LEU A 127 12.94 18.22 4.34
C LEU A 127 13.59 17.04 5.06
N LEU A 128 13.97 15.97 4.35
CA LEU A 128 14.63 14.82 4.96
C LEU A 128 16.12 15.08 5.20
N THR A 129 16.67 14.50 6.25
CA THR A 129 18.12 14.46 6.47
C THR A 129 18.76 13.35 5.64
N ASP A 130 20.07 13.42 5.40
CA ASP A 130 20.80 12.34 4.72
C ASP A 130 20.68 11.00 5.46
N SER A 131 20.69 11.05 6.79
CA SER A 131 20.52 9.84 7.62
C SER A 131 19.12 9.24 7.48
N CYS A 132 18.08 10.06 7.39
CA CYS A 132 16.72 9.59 7.11
C CYS A 132 16.65 8.93 5.72
N ARG A 133 17.18 9.58 4.68
CA ARG A 133 17.21 9.03 3.32
C ARG A 133 17.93 7.69 3.23
N GLU A 134 19.08 7.55 3.91
CA GLU A 134 19.81 6.29 3.92
C GLU A 134 19.05 5.19 4.65
N LEU A 135 18.40 5.51 5.78
CA LEU A 135 17.54 4.56 6.49
C LEU A 135 16.37 4.12 5.61
N ASP A 136 15.68 5.07 4.97
CA ASP A 136 14.55 4.78 4.08
C ASP A 136 14.97 3.87 2.92
N ARG A 137 16.14 4.12 2.30
CA ARG A 137 16.69 3.28 1.25
C ARG A 137 16.94 1.84 1.71
N LEU A 138 17.47 1.66 2.93
CA LEU A 138 17.71 0.34 3.51
C LEU A 138 16.39 -0.37 3.85
N THR A 139 15.42 0.35 4.38
CA THR A 139 14.08 -0.16 4.73
C THR A 139 13.28 -0.54 3.48
N GLU A 140 13.32 0.29 2.43
CA GLU A 140 12.70 -0.01 1.12
C GLU A 140 13.27 -1.29 0.53
N LYS A 141 14.61 -1.47 0.56
CA LYS A 141 15.24 -2.69 0.06
C LYS A 141 14.73 -3.94 0.78
N GLN A 142 14.54 -3.86 2.09
CA GLN A 142 13.97 -4.95 2.87
C GLN A 142 12.49 -5.19 2.51
N LEU A 143 11.71 -4.12 2.38
CA LEU A 143 10.29 -4.19 2.02
C LEU A 143 10.08 -4.88 0.67
N ARG A 144 10.84 -4.47 -0.35
CA ARG A 144 10.79 -5.10 -1.68
C ARG A 144 11.19 -6.57 -1.64
N LYS A 145 12.19 -6.92 -0.84
CA LYS A 145 12.59 -8.32 -0.64
C LYS A 145 11.47 -9.14 -0.01
N THR A 146 10.83 -8.64 1.05
CA THR A 146 9.73 -9.33 1.73
C THR A 146 8.50 -9.46 0.84
N ILE A 147 8.22 -8.46 0.00
CA ILE A 147 7.18 -8.54 -1.05
C ILE A 147 7.48 -9.69 -2.03
N ALA A 148 8.73 -9.80 -2.52
CA ALA A 148 9.10 -10.89 -3.40
C ALA A 148 9.02 -12.28 -2.72
N GLU A 149 9.29 -12.36 -1.41
CA GLU A 149 9.10 -13.59 -0.62
C GLU A 149 7.62 -14.01 -0.58
N VAL A 150 6.69 -13.06 -0.44
CA VAL A 150 5.24 -13.31 -0.52
C VAL A 150 4.85 -13.83 -1.90
N GLU A 151 5.28 -13.17 -2.97
CA GLU A 151 4.95 -13.59 -4.35
C GLU A 151 5.48 -14.99 -4.66
N ASN A 152 6.68 -15.32 -4.19
CA ASN A 152 7.26 -16.66 -4.34
C ASN A 152 6.47 -17.72 -3.57
N LEU A 153 6.00 -17.41 -2.36
CA LEU A 153 5.23 -18.34 -1.53
C LEU A 153 3.83 -18.60 -2.08
N VAL A 154 3.21 -17.59 -2.69
CA VAL A 154 1.90 -17.69 -3.34
C VAL A 154 2.02 -18.28 -4.77
N GLY A 155 3.16 -18.09 -5.43
CA GLY A 155 3.36 -18.51 -6.82
C GLY A 155 2.67 -17.61 -7.84
N SER A 156 2.43 -16.34 -7.51
CA SER A 156 1.73 -15.37 -8.36
C SER A 156 2.29 -13.95 -8.20
N PRO A 157 2.36 -13.14 -9.27
CA PRO A 157 2.80 -11.74 -9.19
C PRO A 157 1.69 -10.85 -8.61
N LEU A 158 1.66 -10.75 -7.28
CA LEU A 158 0.65 -10.01 -6.52
C LEU A 158 0.90 -8.50 -6.45
N GLY A 159 2.09 -8.03 -6.84
CA GLY A 159 2.44 -6.59 -6.87
C GLY A 159 1.70 -5.77 -7.95
N ARG A 160 0.72 -6.34 -8.64
CA ARG A 160 -0.08 -5.65 -9.65
C ARG A 160 -1.18 -4.79 -8.99
N PRO A 161 -1.57 -3.66 -9.61
CA PRO A 161 -2.70 -2.86 -9.14
C PRO A 161 -3.97 -3.70 -8.99
N ALA A 162 -4.63 -3.58 -7.84
CA ALA A 162 -5.84 -4.32 -7.50
C ALA A 162 -6.97 -4.09 -8.53
N LEU A 163 -7.16 -2.84 -8.97
CA LEU A 163 -8.18 -2.50 -9.98
C LEU A 163 -7.90 -3.08 -11.37
N LEU A 164 -6.67 -3.54 -11.62
CA LEU A 164 -6.28 -4.20 -12.88
C LEU A 164 -6.10 -5.71 -12.68
N PHE A 165 -6.46 -6.23 -11.52
CA PHE A 165 -6.39 -7.64 -11.20
C PHE A 165 -7.63 -8.34 -11.78
N THR A 166 -7.64 -8.49 -13.10
CA THR A 166 -8.62 -9.29 -13.82
C THR A 166 -7.94 -10.52 -14.39
N ASN A 167 -8.41 -11.69 -13.99
CA ASN A 167 -8.17 -12.96 -14.70
C ASN A 167 -9.09 -13.09 -15.90
#